data_AF-A0A254UPU6-F1
#
_entry.id   AF-A0A254UPU6-F1
#
_cell.length_a   1.000
_cell.length_b   1.000
_cell.length_c   1.000
_cell.angle_alpha   90.00
_cell.angle_beta   90.00
_cell.angle_gamma   90.00
#
_symmetry.space_group_name_H-M   'P 1'
#
loop_
_entity.id
_entity.type
_entity.pdbx_description
1 polymer ?
#
loop_
_entity_poly.entity_id
_entity_poly.type
_entity_poly.pdbx_seq_one_letter_code
_entity_poly.pdbx_strand_id
1 'polypeptide(L)'
;MRPELMTRRRALRLAFERYIEADKAWRDALVGLNDWFPRSANRRPGLIGNPGSPIRRLYDARSRALLRLEVTQVKLATAKRRLAERRARELPPVFLIGPPC
;
A
#
# COMPACT_ATOMS: atom_id res chain seq x y z
N MET A 1 14.95 -9.79 -15.62
CA MET A 1 13.80 -9.72 -14.69
C MET A 1 12.51 -9.84 -15.53
N ARG A 2 11.60 -10.79 -15.24
CA ARG A 2 10.45 -11.09 -16.13
C ARG A 2 9.48 -9.88 -16.27
N PRO A 3 8.90 -9.62 -17.45
CA PRO A 3 8.03 -8.46 -17.72
C PRO A 3 6.82 -8.40 -16.78
N GLU A 4 6.26 -9.54 -16.39
CA GLU A 4 5.13 -9.65 -15.46
C GLU A 4 5.42 -9.08 -14.06
N LEU A 5 6.67 -9.15 -13.58
CA LEU A 5 7.08 -8.55 -12.31
C LEU A 5 7.30 -7.04 -12.45
N MET A 6 7.72 -6.57 -13.63
CA MET A 6 7.83 -5.13 -13.91
C MET A 6 6.45 -4.47 -13.94
N THR A 7 5.47 -5.10 -14.58
CA THR A 7 4.07 -4.62 -14.56
C THR A 7 3.52 -4.53 -13.14
N ARG A 8 3.75 -5.54 -12.30
CA ARG A 8 3.33 -5.51 -10.89
C ARG A 8 4.07 -4.48 -10.06
N ARG A 9 5.36 -4.26 -10.31
CA ARG A 9 6.15 -3.21 -9.65
C ARG A 9 5.65 -1.81 -10.03
N ARG A 10 5.28 -1.60 -11.29
CA ARG A 10 4.65 -0.35 -11.77
C ARG A 10 3.28 -0.13 -11.12
N ALA A 11 2.47 -1.18 -11.01
CA ALA A 11 1.20 -1.12 -10.31
C ALA A 11 1.36 -0.74 -8.82
N LEU A 12 2.39 -1.29 -8.15
CA LEU A 12 2.71 -0.95 -6.77
C LEU A 12 3.08 0.54 -6.62
N ARG A 13 3.93 1.05 -7.53
CA ARG A 13 4.31 2.47 -7.54
C ARG A 13 3.08 3.36 -7.71
N LEU A 14 2.22 3.06 -8.68
CA LEU A 14 1.00 3.84 -8.91
C LEU A 14 0.04 3.80 -7.70
N ALA A 15 -0.09 2.64 -7.04
CA ALA A 15 -0.90 2.52 -5.83
C ALA A 15 -0.33 3.38 -4.68
N PHE A 16 0.99 3.44 -4.55
CA PHE A 16 1.66 4.27 -3.56
C PHE A 16 1.47 5.76 -3.84
N GLU A 17 1.67 6.20 -5.09
CA GLU A 17 1.45 7.59 -5.51
C GLU A 17 0.02 8.04 -5.20
N ARG A 18 -0.98 7.22 -5.54
CA ARG A 18 -2.40 7.49 -5.24
C ARG A 18 -2.71 7.55 -3.74
N TYR A 19 -2.03 6.75 -2.93
CA TYR A 19 -2.17 6.83 -1.47
C TYR A 19 -1.61 8.14 -0.94
N ILE A 20 -0.42 8.56 -1.40
CA ILE A 20 0.20 9.81 -0.97
C ILE A 20 -0.66 11.01 -1.35
N GLU A 21 -1.23 11.03 -2.56
CA GLU A 21 -2.16 12.08 -2.99
C GLU A 21 -3.40 12.15 -2.09
N ALA A 22 -4.03 11.01 -1.80
CA ALA A 22 -5.22 10.96 -0.95
C ALA A 22 -4.92 11.34 0.51
N ASP A 23 -3.77 10.93 1.03
CA ASP A 23 -3.30 11.27 2.38
C ASP A 23 -3.00 12.76 2.50
N LYS A 24 -2.35 13.36 1.48
CA LYS A 24 -2.11 14.80 1.42
C LYS A 24 -3.43 15.58 1.39
N ALA A 25 -4.35 15.22 0.49
CA ALA A 25 -5.64 15.90 0.39
C ALA A 25 -6.45 15.86 1.70
N TRP A 26 -6.41 14.73 2.42
CA TRP A 26 -7.04 14.61 3.73
C TRP A 26 -6.35 15.50 4.78
N ARG A 27 -5.01 15.52 4.83
CA ARG A 27 -4.26 16.38 5.75
C ARG A 27 -4.50 17.86 5.49
N ASP A 28 -4.48 18.28 4.22
CA ASP A 28 -4.72 19.67 3.83
C ASP A 28 -6.13 20.11 4.26
N ALA A 29 -7.13 19.24 4.09
CA ALA A 29 -8.50 19.52 4.55
C ALA A 29 -8.61 19.59 6.09
N LEU A 30 -7.82 18.81 6.83
CA LEU A 30 -7.79 18.91 8.30
C LEU A 30 -7.12 20.21 8.76
N VAL A 31 -6.03 20.64 8.12
CA VAL A 31 -5.38 21.93 8.40
C VAL A 31 -6.37 23.05 8.13
N GLY A 32 -6.94 23.08 6.93
CA GLY A 32 -7.92 24.11 6.55
C GLY A 32 -9.12 24.13 7.48
N LEU A 33 -9.61 22.98 7.94
CA LEU A 33 -10.67 22.91 8.94
C LEU A 33 -10.26 23.49 10.29
N ASN A 34 -9.05 23.20 10.77
CA ASN A 34 -8.56 23.71 12.04
C ASN A 34 -8.46 25.24 12.08
N ASP A 35 -8.24 25.89 10.94
CA ASP A 35 -8.22 27.36 10.83
C ASP A 35 -9.58 28.01 11.17
N TRP A 36 -10.69 27.27 11.03
CA TRP A 36 -12.03 27.77 11.38
C TRP A 36 -12.36 27.68 12.87
N PHE A 37 -11.51 27.03 13.68
CA PHE A 37 -11.77 26.83 15.10
C PHE A 37 -10.74 27.57 15.95
N PRO A 38 -11.15 28.21 17.07
CA PRO A 38 -10.21 28.83 17.97
C PRO A 38 -9.25 27.78 18.53
N ARG A 39 -7.98 28.15 18.72
CA ARG A 39 -6.92 27.24 19.21
C ARG A 39 -7.25 26.55 20.54
N SER A 40 -8.17 27.12 21.32
CA SER A 40 -8.68 26.56 22.58
C SER A 40 -9.75 25.47 22.42
N ALA A 41 -10.36 25.34 21.24
CA ALA A 41 -11.32 24.29 20.93
C ALA A 41 -10.59 22.99 20.62
N ASN A 42 -10.32 22.20 21.67
CA ASN A 42 -9.70 20.89 21.55
C ASN A 42 -10.61 19.93 20.76
N ARG A 43 -10.38 19.80 19.45
CA ARG A 43 -11.05 18.79 18.62
C ARG A 43 -10.46 17.44 18.96
N ARG A 44 -11.26 16.58 19.61
CA ARG A 44 -10.89 15.17 19.77
C ARG A 44 -10.60 14.58 18.37
N PRO A 45 -9.39 14.04 18.12
CA PRO A 45 -9.01 13.47 16.82
C PRO A 45 -9.94 12.35 16.32
N GLY A 46 -10.78 11.79 17.19
CA GLY A 46 -11.77 10.77 16.88
C GLY A 46 -13.06 11.27 16.21
N LEU A 47 -13.28 12.59 16.08
CA LEU A 47 -14.40 13.15 15.31
C LEU A 47 -14.08 13.13 13.81
N ILE A 48 -13.93 11.93 13.25
CA ILE A 48 -13.99 11.75 11.80
C ILE A 48 -15.40 12.23 11.41
N GLY A 49 -15.49 13.35 10.70
CA GLY A 49 -16.74 14.10 10.50
C GLY A 49 -17.94 13.24 10.08
N ASN A 50 -19.14 13.80 10.27
CA ASN A 50 -20.42 13.12 10.01
C ASN A 50 -20.40 12.35 8.66
N PRO A 51 -20.96 11.13 8.58
CA PRO A 51 -21.09 10.41 7.32
C PRO A 51 -21.63 11.30 6.19
N GLY A 52 -20.97 11.25 5.03
CA GLY A 52 -21.29 12.10 3.88
C GLY A 52 -20.60 13.46 3.85
N SER A 53 -20.00 13.94 4.96
CA SER A 53 -19.22 15.18 4.96
C SER A 53 -18.00 15.12 4.02
N PRO A 54 -17.54 16.25 3.47
CA PRO A 54 -16.35 16.29 2.61
C PRO A 54 -15.12 15.64 3.25
N ILE A 55 -14.89 15.88 4.55
CA ILE A 55 -13.78 15.30 5.30
C ILE A 55 -13.91 13.80 5.44
N ARG A 56 -15.12 13.28 5.68
CA ARG A 56 -15.36 11.83 5.70
C ARG A 56 -15.06 11.20 4.35
N ARG A 57 -15.44 11.85 3.25
CA ARG A 57 -15.14 11.36 1.89
C ARG A 57 -13.63 11.28 1.62
N LEU A 58 -12.87 12.29 2.06
CA LEU A 58 -11.41 12.30 1.95
C LEU A 58 -10.76 11.21 2.81
N TYR A 59 -11.26 11.03 4.05
CA TYR A 59 -10.82 9.93 4.91
C TYR A 59 -11.09 8.57 4.26
N ASP A 60 -12.29 8.34 3.74
CA ASP A 60 -12.64 7.08 3.09
C ASP A 60 -11.82 6.86 1.81
N ALA A 61 -11.53 7.93 1.05
CA ALA A 61 -10.67 7.87 -0.13
C ALA A 61 -9.23 7.46 0.23
N ARG A 62 -8.67 8.06 1.29
CA ARG A 62 -7.37 7.68 1.86
C ARG A 62 -7.35 6.21 2.29
N SER A 63 -8.35 5.78 3.05
CA SER A 63 -8.47 4.39 3.52
C SER A 63 -8.57 3.40 2.37
N ARG A 64 -9.37 3.70 1.34
CA ARG A 64 -9.45 2.87 0.12
C ARG A 64 -8.13 2.82 -0.63
N ALA A 65 -7.39 3.93 -0.71
CA ALA A 65 -6.09 3.96 -1.38
C ALA A 65 -5.05 3.13 -0.61
N LEU A 66 -5.06 3.20 0.73
CA LEU A 66 -4.19 2.39 1.58
C LEU A 66 -4.47 0.88 1.40
N LEU A 67 -5.74 0.46 1.45
CA LEU A 67 -6.11 -0.94 1.20
C LEU A 67 -5.65 -1.42 -0.18
N ARG A 68 -5.76 -0.59 -1.22
CA ARG A 68 -5.28 -0.92 -2.57
C ARG A 68 -3.76 -1.08 -2.62
N LEU A 69 -3.03 -0.24 -1.90
CA LEU A 69 -1.57 -0.35 -1.77
C LEU A 69 -1.18 -1.68 -1.12
N GLU A 70 -1.79 -2.02 0.02
CA GLU A 70 -1.55 -3.27 0.75
C GLU A 70 -1.83 -4.51 -0.12
N VAL A 71 -2.98 -4.55 -0.79
CA VAL A 71 -3.33 -5.63 -1.72
C VAL A 71 -2.30 -5.76 -2.83
N THR A 72 -1.77 -4.65 -3.34
CA THR A 72 -0.77 -4.67 -4.42
C THR A 72 0.58 -5.18 -3.93
N GLN A 73 0.98 -4.85 -2.68
CA GLN A 73 2.17 -5.41 -2.05
C GLN A 73 2.05 -6.93 -1.90
N VAL A 74 0.92 -7.42 -1.40
CA VAL A 74 0.65 -8.86 -1.26
C VAL A 74 0.74 -9.54 -2.62
N LYS A 75 0.09 -9.00 -3.66
CA LYS A 75 0.15 -9.56 -5.02
C LYS A 75 1.57 -9.64 -5.58
N LEU A 76 2.40 -8.63 -5.35
CA LEU A 76 3.79 -8.64 -5.78
C LEU A 76 4.60 -9.70 -5.02
N ALA A 77 4.42 -9.80 -3.70
CA ALA A 77 5.08 -10.81 -2.87
C ALA A 77 4.71 -12.23 -3.30
N THR A 78 3.43 -12.50 -3.54
CA THR A 78 2.97 -13.80 -4.05
C THR A 78 3.55 -14.11 -5.42
N ALA A 79 3.62 -13.13 -6.32
CA ALA A 79 4.21 -13.33 -7.65
C ALA A 79 5.72 -13.66 -7.57
N LYS A 80 6.45 -13.01 -6.67
CA LYS A 80 7.87 -13.32 -6.40
C LYS A 80 8.03 -14.73 -5.86
N ARG A 81 7.21 -15.14 -4.88
CA ARG A 81 7.21 -16.49 -4.30
C ARG A 81 6.96 -17.56 -5.36
N ARG A 82 5.91 -17.40 -6.18
CA ARG A 82 5.61 -18.32 -7.29
C ARG A 82 6.77 -18.45 -8.28
N LEU A 83 7.47 -17.36 -8.56
CA LEU A 83 8.64 -17.40 -9.45
C LEU A 83 9.81 -18.18 -8.81
N ALA A 84 10.05 -17.99 -7.52
CA ALA A 84 11.08 -18.75 -6.79
C ALA A 84 10.76 -20.25 -6.77
N GLU A 85 9.50 -20.62 -6.51
CA GLU A 85 9.03 -22.01 -6.52
C GLU A 85 9.14 -22.67 -7.91
N ARG A 86 8.95 -21.92 -9.00
CA ARG A 86 9.17 -22.42 -10.36
C ARG A 86 10.65 -22.65 -10.63
N ARG A 87 11.51 -21.69 -10.28
CA ARG A 87 12.96 -21.83 -10.42
C ARG A 87 13.51 -23.02 -9.64
N ALA A 88 13.02 -23.23 -8.41
CA ALA A 88 13.42 -24.37 -7.59
C ALA A 88 13.01 -25.73 -8.20
N ARG A 89 11.91 -25.78 -8.98
CA ARG A 89 11.49 -26.98 -9.72
C ARG A 89 12.27 -27.20 -11.02
N GLU A 90 12.70 -26.13 -11.67
CA GLU A 90 13.47 -26.20 -12.92
C GLU A 90 14.95 -26.55 -12.67
N LEU A 91 15.49 -26.26 -11.49
CA LEU A 91 16.83 -26.67 -11.09
C LEU A 91 16.81 -28.16 -10.70
N PRO A 92 17.60 -29.04 -11.34
CA PRO A 92 17.73 -30.42 -10.88
C PRO A 92 18.27 -30.43 -9.44
N PRO A 93 17.83 -31.37 -8.59
CA PRO A 93 18.41 -31.51 -7.26
C PRO A 93 19.90 -31.75 -7.40
N VAL A 94 20.72 -30.77 -6.98
CA VAL A 94 22.16 -30.95 -6.89
C VAL A 94 22.38 -31.91 -5.72
N PHE A 95 22.44 -33.19 -6.03
CA PHE A 95 22.98 -34.19 -5.10
C PHE A 95 24.48 -33.94 -4.99
N LEU A 96 24.89 -33.33 -3.88
CA LEU A 96 26.30 -33.35 -3.47
C LEU A 96 26.63 -34.78 -3.04
N ILE A 97 26.99 -35.63 -4.00
CA ILE A 97 27.67 -36.89 -3.72
C ILE A 97 29.13 -36.53 -3.49
N GLY A 98 29.47 -36.19 -2.24
CA GLY A 98 30.86 -36.15 -1.80
C GLY A 98 31.37 -37.58 -1.62
N PRO A 99 32.62 -37.89 -2.01
CA PRO A 99 33.20 -39.20 -1.73
C PRO A 99 33.26 -39.43 -0.20
N PRO A 100 33.09 -40.67 0.27
CA PRO A 100 33.32 -40.98 1.68
C PRO A 100 34.79 -40.71 2.01
N CYS A 101 35.04 -39.83 2.98
CA CYS A 101 36.31 -39.70 3.67
C CYS A 101 36.25 -40.56 4.94
#